data_AF-A0A7S2YTN3-F1
#
_entry.id   AF-A0A7S2YTN3-F1
#
_cell.length_a   1.000
_cell.length_b   1.000
_cell.length_c   1.000
_cell.angle_alpha   90.00
_cell.angle_beta   90.00
_cell.angle_gamma   90.00
#
_symmetry.space_group_name_H-M   'P 1'
#
loop_
_entity.id
_entity.type
_entity.pdbx_description
1 polymer ?
#
loop_
_entity_poly.entity_id
_entity_poly.type
_entity_poly.pdbx_seq_one_letter_code
_entity_poly.pdbx_strand_id
1 'polypeptide(L)'
;YNHGHIAMTYTALCTLRTLGDDWSRIDKKGIIQALPHLQLDNGSFQCISVGSEHDMRFLYCACCISYMLQDWSGVDMDCACQYIRDCKSFDGALALIPGQEGHGGSTFTGIASLILMNRLEQVLDPAWRQELIYWCVTRQVGGMQGRPNKDEDTCYSYWIG
;
A
#
# COMPACT_ATOMS: atom_id res chain seq x y z
N TYR A 1 16.18 -11.55 -15.32
CA TYR A 1 14.96 -12.26 -14.89
C TYR A 1 15.05 -12.94 -13.52
N ASN A 2 16.15 -12.79 -12.74
CA ASN A 2 16.26 -13.37 -11.38
C ASN A 2 16.35 -12.27 -10.30
N HIS A 3 15.37 -11.37 -10.24
CA HIS A 3 15.30 -10.37 -9.17
C HIS A 3 14.05 -10.62 -8.33
N GLY A 4 14.18 -10.49 -7.01
CA GLY A 4 13.02 -10.54 -6.11
C GLY A 4 12.11 -9.36 -6.38
N HIS A 5 10.81 -9.62 -6.53
CA HIS A 5 9.79 -8.61 -6.76
C HIS A 5 8.93 -8.47 -5.50
N ILE A 6 8.81 -7.26 -4.95
CA ILE A 6 8.22 -7.06 -3.62
C ILE A 6 6.76 -7.55 -3.51
N ALA A 7 5.96 -7.36 -4.57
CA ALA A 7 4.59 -7.89 -4.60
C ALA A 7 4.53 -9.42 -4.60
N MET A 8 5.52 -10.09 -5.21
CA MET A 8 5.62 -11.55 -5.20
C MET A 8 6.05 -12.05 -3.83
N THR A 9 6.96 -11.34 -3.16
CA THR A 9 7.34 -11.62 -1.76
C THR A 9 6.15 -11.50 -0.82
N TYR A 10 5.38 -10.41 -0.90
CA TYR A 10 4.14 -10.23 -0.15
C TYR A 10 3.17 -11.40 -0.37
N THR A 11 2.89 -11.72 -1.64
CA THR A 11 1.95 -12.79 -2.01
C THR A 11 2.42 -14.16 -1.51
N ALA A 12 3.72 -14.45 -1.62
CA ALA A 12 4.32 -15.70 -1.15
C ALA A 12 4.19 -15.85 0.38
N LEU A 13 4.47 -14.79 1.15
CA LEU A 13 4.30 -14.80 2.61
C LEU A 13 2.83 -15.05 2.99
N CYS A 14 1.88 -14.32 2.40
CA CYS A 14 0.46 -14.52 2.65
C CYS A 14 0.00 -15.95 2.30
N THR A 15 0.46 -16.48 1.17
CA THR A 15 0.11 -17.83 0.71
C THR A 15 0.64 -18.89 1.68
N LEU A 16 1.92 -18.80 2.04
CA LEU A 16 2.55 -19.73 2.98
C LEU A 16 1.85 -19.71 4.33
N ARG A 17 1.52 -18.53 4.85
CA ARG A 17 0.80 -18.40 6.12
C ARG A 17 -0.60 -18.98 6.06
N THR A 18 -1.32 -18.75 4.96
CA THR A 18 -2.68 -19.29 4.74
C THR A 18 -2.66 -20.82 4.72
N LEU A 19 -1.59 -21.42 4.18
CA LEU A 19 -1.39 -22.87 4.15
C LEU A 19 -0.84 -23.45 5.48
N GLY A 20 -0.65 -22.61 6.50
CA GLY A 20 -0.18 -23.03 7.82
C GLY A 20 1.34 -23.20 7.97
N ASP A 21 2.14 -22.72 7.02
CA ASP A 21 3.61 -22.70 7.14
C ASP A 21 4.02 -21.75 8.31
N ASP A 22 5.11 -22.12 8.99
CA ASP A 22 5.65 -21.40 10.16
C ASP A 22 6.74 -20.37 9.78
N TRP A 23 7.06 -20.26 8.49
CA TRP A 23 8.12 -19.44 7.91
C TRP A 23 9.52 -19.73 8.45
N SER A 24 9.76 -20.90 9.05
CA SER A 24 11.09 -21.30 9.57
C SER A 24 12.16 -21.41 8.48
N ARG A 25 11.73 -21.69 7.24
CA ARG A 25 12.61 -21.89 6.07
C ARG A 25 12.84 -20.63 5.24
N ILE A 26 12.19 -19.52 5.57
CA ILE A 26 12.30 -18.27 4.82
C ILE A 26 13.51 -17.48 5.33
N ASP A 27 14.30 -16.92 4.40
CA ASP A 27 15.35 -15.95 4.75
C ASP A 27 14.73 -14.58 5.11
N LYS A 28 14.19 -14.50 6.32
CA LYS A 28 13.53 -13.28 6.84
C LYS A 28 14.50 -12.09 6.85
N LYS A 29 15.76 -12.33 7.21
CA LYS A 29 16.79 -11.30 7.27
C LYS A 29 17.10 -10.77 5.87
N GLY A 30 17.29 -11.64 4.88
CA GLY A 30 17.51 -11.23 3.50
C GLY A 30 16.34 -10.42 2.94
N ILE A 31 15.09 -10.81 3.26
CA ILE A 31 13.90 -10.05 2.85
C ILE A 31 13.90 -8.64 3.45
N ILE A 32 14.12 -8.50 4.75
CA ILE A 32 14.13 -7.18 5.42
C ILE A 32 15.28 -6.32 4.90
N GLN A 33 16.47 -6.90 4.71
CA GLN A 33 17.63 -6.18 4.20
C GLN A 33 17.45 -5.71 2.75
N ALA A 34 16.52 -6.30 1.99
CA ALA A 34 16.21 -5.84 0.64
C ALA A 34 15.32 -4.59 0.61
N LEU A 35 14.48 -4.36 1.64
CA LEU A 35 13.48 -3.28 1.63
C LEU A 35 14.10 -1.86 1.51
N PRO A 36 15.19 -1.50 2.21
CA PRO A 36 15.81 -0.18 2.08
C PRO A 36 16.29 0.13 0.66
N HIS A 37 16.67 -0.91 -0.10
CA HIS A 37 17.13 -0.76 -1.48
C HIS A 37 15.99 -0.56 -2.49
N LEU A 38 14.75 -0.71 -2.04
CA LEU A 38 13.55 -0.47 -2.85
C LEU A 38 12.89 0.86 -2.52
N GLN A 39 13.14 1.42 -1.34
CA GLN A 39 12.60 2.73 -0.95
C GLN A 39 13.38 3.85 -1.64
N LEU A 40 12.67 4.80 -2.21
CA LEU A 40 13.22 5.99 -2.86
C LEU A 40 13.20 7.20 -1.90
N ASP A 41 13.96 8.24 -2.24
CA ASP A 41 14.08 9.47 -1.45
C ASP A 41 12.74 10.20 -1.22
N ASN A 42 11.75 9.97 -2.09
CA ASN A 42 10.40 10.52 -1.95
C ASN A 42 9.46 9.65 -1.10
N GLY A 43 9.95 8.54 -0.53
CA GLY A 43 9.21 7.63 0.33
C GLY A 43 8.44 6.52 -0.39
N SER A 44 8.36 6.57 -1.72
CA SER A 44 7.76 5.50 -2.52
C SER A 44 8.67 4.28 -2.60
N PHE A 45 8.12 3.13 -3.00
CA PHE A 45 8.86 1.90 -3.18
C PHE A 45 8.85 1.46 -4.64
N GLN A 46 9.99 0.99 -5.12
CA GLN A 46 10.13 0.29 -6.39
C GLN A 46 9.78 -1.19 -6.26
N CYS A 47 9.39 -1.82 -7.37
CA CYS A 47 9.02 -3.23 -7.38
C CYS A 47 10.24 -4.17 -7.39
N ILE A 48 11.33 -3.73 -8.04
CA ILE A 48 12.65 -4.37 -8.12
C ILE A 48 13.76 -3.30 -8.00
N SER A 49 14.95 -3.68 -7.53
CA SER A 49 16.08 -2.77 -7.27
C SER A 49 16.79 -2.22 -8.51
N VAL A 50 16.32 -2.53 -9.72
CA VAL A 50 17.00 -2.20 -10.99
C VAL A 50 16.15 -1.24 -11.83
N GLY A 51 15.77 -0.10 -11.27
CA GLY A 51 15.07 0.97 -11.99
C GLY A 51 13.71 0.53 -12.54
N SER A 52 12.73 0.40 -11.65
CA SER A 52 11.36 0.02 -11.98
C SER A 52 10.34 1.08 -11.58
N GLU A 53 9.08 0.85 -11.92
CA GLU A 53 7.98 1.67 -11.45
C GLU A 53 7.96 1.73 -9.91
N HIS A 54 7.46 2.84 -9.39
CA HIS A 54 7.30 3.06 -7.96
C HIS A 54 5.95 3.71 -7.68
N ASP A 55 5.21 3.15 -6.74
CA ASP A 55 3.87 3.62 -6.39
C ASP A 55 3.36 3.03 -5.06
N MET A 56 2.14 3.45 -4.70
CA MET A 56 1.45 3.06 -3.47
C MET A 56 1.33 1.53 -3.27
N ARG A 57 1.31 0.73 -4.35
CA ARG A 57 1.17 -0.74 -4.24
C ARG A 57 2.39 -1.35 -3.58
N PHE A 58 3.58 -0.90 -3.97
CA PHE A 58 4.84 -1.43 -3.46
C PHE A 58 5.12 -0.93 -2.05
N LEU A 59 4.71 0.29 -1.72
CA LEU A 59 4.73 0.79 -0.33
C LEU A 59 3.90 -0.14 0.56
N TYR A 60 2.67 -0.47 0.15
CA TYR A 60 1.84 -1.41 0.89
C TYR A 60 2.46 -2.80 1.01
N CYS A 61 3.07 -3.32 -0.07
CA CYS A 61 3.78 -4.59 0.00
C CYS A 61 4.93 -4.55 1.05
N ALA A 62 5.71 -3.46 1.08
CA ALA A 62 6.75 -3.26 2.09
C ALA A 62 6.18 -3.27 3.51
N CYS A 63 5.10 -2.50 3.74
CA CYS A 63 4.42 -2.46 5.04
C CYS A 63 3.87 -3.82 5.47
N CYS A 64 3.26 -4.58 4.56
CA CYS A 64 2.77 -5.93 4.86
C CYS A 64 3.90 -6.89 5.20
N ILE A 65 5.01 -6.85 4.44
CA ILE A 65 6.19 -7.69 4.71
C ILE A 65 6.76 -7.36 6.08
N SER A 66 7.01 -6.09 6.38
CA SER A 66 7.51 -5.64 7.67
C SER A 66 6.58 -6.01 8.83
N TYR A 67 5.27 -5.83 8.64
CA TYR A 67 4.28 -6.24 9.64
C TYR A 67 4.28 -7.76 9.85
N MET A 68 4.25 -8.57 8.80
CA MET A 68 4.24 -10.03 8.91
C MET A 68 5.50 -10.58 9.58
N LEU A 69 6.66 -10.02 9.24
CA LEU A 69 7.95 -10.44 9.78
C LEU A 69 8.30 -9.75 11.12
N GLN A 70 7.46 -8.81 11.58
CA GLN A 70 7.63 -8.04 12.81
C GLN A 70 8.96 -7.27 12.85
N ASP A 71 9.39 -6.75 11.69
CA ASP A 71 10.65 -6.01 11.54
C ASP A 71 10.47 -4.83 10.57
N TRP A 72 10.60 -3.62 11.12
CA TRP A 72 10.47 -2.36 10.40
C TRP A 72 11.81 -1.68 10.12
N SER A 73 12.94 -2.31 10.48
CA SER A 73 14.28 -1.74 10.27
C SER A 73 14.61 -1.50 8.79
N GLY A 74 13.86 -2.13 7.89
CA GLY A 74 13.98 -1.98 6.44
C GLY A 74 13.16 -0.84 5.81
N VAL A 75 12.37 -0.09 6.58
CA VAL A 75 11.42 0.91 6.06
C VAL A 75 11.57 2.23 6.82
N ASP A 76 11.89 3.31 6.10
CA ASP A 76 11.73 4.67 6.61
C ASP A 76 10.24 5.03 6.62
N MET A 77 9.60 4.84 7.77
CA MET A 77 8.16 5.06 7.94
C MET A 77 7.78 6.54 7.83
N ASP A 78 8.66 7.47 8.22
CA ASP A 78 8.34 8.89 8.17
C ASP A 78 8.31 9.38 6.72
N CYS A 79 9.29 8.95 5.92
CA CYS A 79 9.32 9.21 4.49
C CYS A 79 8.12 8.55 3.77
N ALA A 80 7.79 7.29 4.12
CA ALA A 80 6.62 6.60 3.59
C ALA A 80 5.30 7.32 3.94
N CYS A 81 5.15 7.81 5.17
CA CYS A 81 3.99 8.61 5.57
C CYS A 81 3.89 9.92 4.79
N GLN A 82 5.02 10.57 4.49
CA GLN A 82 5.04 11.76 3.66
C GLN A 82 4.58 11.46 2.23
N TYR A 83 5.07 10.37 1.62
CA TYR A 83 4.62 9.95 0.30
C TYR A 83 3.10 9.70 0.24
N ILE A 84 2.53 9.10 1.29
CA ILE A 84 1.08 8.88 1.39
C ILE A 84 0.32 10.22 1.43
N ARG A 85 0.81 11.22 2.17
CA ARG A 85 0.22 12.57 2.17
C ARG A 85 0.27 13.20 0.79
N ASP A 86 1.40 13.08 0.10
CA ASP A 86 1.60 13.66 -1.23
C ASP A 86 0.71 13.00 -2.30
N CYS A 87 0.22 11.78 -2.03
CA CYS A 87 -0.74 11.08 -2.88
C CYS A 87 -2.21 11.45 -2.63
N LYS A 88 -2.52 12.31 -1.65
CA LYS A 88 -3.88 12.82 -1.45
C LYS A 88 -4.34 13.58 -2.69
N SER A 89 -5.41 13.10 -3.33
CA SER A 89 -6.06 13.79 -4.45
C SER A 89 -7.05 14.84 -3.95
N PHE A 90 -7.56 15.66 -4.86
CA PHE A 90 -8.44 16.80 -4.55
C PHE A 90 -9.76 16.39 -3.88
N ASP A 91 -10.20 15.15 -4.09
CA ASP A 91 -11.44 14.57 -3.60
C ASP A 91 -11.26 13.74 -2.31
N GLY A 92 -10.06 13.81 -1.70
CA GLY A 92 -9.74 13.15 -0.44
C GLY A 92 -9.28 11.69 -0.57
N ALA A 93 -9.42 11.06 -1.74
CA ALA A 93 -8.86 9.73 -1.97
C ALA A 93 -7.35 9.75 -2.21
N LEU A 94 -6.74 8.57 -2.18
CA LEU A 94 -5.32 8.44 -2.52
C LEU A 94 -5.16 7.99 -3.96
N ALA A 95 -4.28 8.69 -4.66
CA ALA A 95 -3.84 8.36 -5.99
C ALA A 95 -2.73 7.31 -5.97
N LEU A 96 -2.43 6.71 -7.13
CA LEU A 96 -1.37 5.70 -7.26
C LEU A 96 0.02 6.32 -7.03
N ILE A 97 0.23 7.53 -7.56
CA ILE A 97 1.40 8.39 -7.39
C ILE A 97 0.93 9.84 -7.17
N PRO A 98 1.78 10.74 -6.62
CA PRO A 98 1.41 12.14 -6.39
C PRO A 98 0.89 12.84 -7.64
N GLY A 99 -0.17 13.65 -7.47
CA GLY A 99 -0.78 14.45 -8.54
C GLY A 99 -1.72 13.69 -9.49
N GLN A 100 -1.99 12.40 -9.26
CA GLN A 100 -2.96 11.62 -10.05
C GLN A 100 -4.37 11.61 -9.41
N GLU A 101 -5.33 11.03 -10.13
CA GLU A 101 -6.70 10.81 -9.64
C GLU A 101 -6.73 9.78 -8.50
N GLY A 102 -7.60 10.02 -7.51
CA GLY A 102 -7.89 9.05 -6.47
C GLY A 102 -8.49 7.74 -7.02
N HIS A 103 -8.06 6.61 -6.48
CA HIS A 103 -8.52 5.29 -6.94
C HIS A 103 -8.68 4.33 -5.77
N GLY A 104 -9.66 3.43 -5.84
CA GLY A 104 -10.02 2.53 -4.74
C GLY A 104 -8.85 1.65 -4.31
N GLY A 105 -8.15 1.06 -5.27
CA GLY A 105 -6.96 0.25 -5.00
C GLY A 105 -5.84 1.01 -4.28
N SER A 106 -5.46 2.20 -4.75
CA SER A 106 -4.41 3.00 -4.10
C SER A 106 -4.86 3.60 -2.76
N THR A 107 -6.14 3.91 -2.64
CA THR A 107 -6.77 4.34 -1.39
C THR A 107 -6.68 3.24 -0.33
N PHE A 108 -7.07 2.02 -0.67
CA PHE A 108 -6.89 0.88 0.22
C PHE A 108 -5.43 0.70 0.63
N THR A 109 -4.52 0.61 -0.34
CA THR A 109 -3.12 0.30 -0.05
C THR A 109 -2.48 1.39 0.81
N GLY A 110 -2.75 2.66 0.55
CA GLY A 110 -2.23 3.75 1.38
C GLY A 110 -2.80 3.76 2.80
N ILE A 111 -4.12 3.65 2.97
CA ILE A 111 -4.75 3.64 4.31
C ILE A 111 -4.35 2.40 5.11
N ALA A 112 -4.34 1.24 4.49
CA ALA A 112 -3.89 0.01 5.13
C ALA A 112 -2.41 0.09 5.54
N SER A 113 -1.56 0.73 4.73
CA SER A 113 -0.15 0.96 5.10
C SER A 113 -0.01 1.82 6.35
N LEU A 114 -0.78 2.90 6.46
CA LEU A 114 -0.82 3.74 7.67
C LEU A 114 -1.28 2.95 8.90
N ILE A 115 -2.25 2.06 8.75
CA ILE A 115 -2.72 1.19 9.83
C ILE A 115 -1.61 0.23 10.25
N LEU A 116 -0.95 -0.44 9.30
CA LEU A 116 0.13 -1.41 9.57
C LEU A 116 1.33 -0.74 10.26
N MET A 117 1.67 0.48 9.87
CA MET A 117 2.72 1.29 10.51
C MET A 117 2.30 1.86 11.87
N ASN A 118 1.03 1.75 12.26
CA ASN A 118 0.45 2.45 13.41
C ASN A 118 0.67 3.97 13.34
N ARG A 119 0.30 4.56 12.19
CA ARG A 119 0.49 5.98 11.84
C ARG A 119 -0.77 6.65 11.28
N LEU A 120 -1.91 5.95 11.26
CA LEU A 120 -3.17 6.46 10.70
C LEU A 120 -3.55 7.83 11.29
N GLU A 121 -3.61 7.96 12.61
CA GLU A 121 -4.03 9.21 13.28
C GLU A 121 -3.00 10.34 13.14
N GLN A 122 -1.74 10.03 12.81
CA GLN A 122 -0.70 11.04 12.56
C GLN A 122 -0.81 11.64 11.14
N VAL A 123 -1.38 10.88 10.19
CA VAL A 123 -1.44 11.27 8.78
C VAL A 123 -2.83 11.74 8.40
N LEU A 124 -3.87 11.02 8.84
CA LEU A 124 -5.25 11.25 8.47
C LEU A 124 -5.95 12.13 9.52
N ASP A 125 -5.87 13.44 9.35
CA ASP A 125 -6.61 14.37 10.21
C ASP A 125 -8.14 14.19 10.09
N PRO A 126 -8.93 14.68 11.07
CA PRO A 126 -10.38 14.47 11.06
C PRO A 126 -11.11 15.03 9.83
N ALA A 127 -10.63 16.13 9.24
CA ALA A 127 -11.26 16.71 8.06
C ALA A 127 -11.02 15.85 6.83
N TRP A 128 -9.77 15.41 6.62
CA TRP A 128 -9.42 14.50 5.55
C TRP A 128 -10.14 13.15 5.72
N ARG A 129 -10.24 12.62 6.95
CA ARG A 129 -11.02 11.40 7.21
C ARG A 129 -12.48 11.53 6.73
N GLN A 130 -13.12 12.67 6.97
CA GLN A 130 -14.50 12.89 6.56
C GLN A 130 -14.65 12.97 5.03
N GLU A 131 -13.71 13.63 4.34
CA GLU A 131 -13.64 13.65 2.86
C GLU A 131 -13.49 12.24 2.30
N LEU A 132 -12.56 11.45 2.87
CA LEU A 132 -12.28 10.10 2.43
C LEU A 132 -13.48 9.16 2.65
N ILE A 133 -14.16 9.23 3.79
CA ILE A 133 -15.38 8.45 4.06
C ILE A 133 -16.45 8.79 3.02
N TYR A 134 -16.67 10.08 2.76
CA TYR A 134 -17.61 10.52 1.73
C TYR A 134 -17.22 9.98 0.34
N TRP A 135 -15.93 10.04 -0.01
CA TRP A 135 -15.41 9.50 -1.25
C TRP A 135 -15.73 8.00 -1.39
N CYS A 136 -15.43 7.19 -0.37
CA CYS A 136 -15.69 5.74 -0.38
C CYS A 136 -17.18 5.42 -0.53
N VAL A 137 -18.05 6.07 0.27
CA VAL A 137 -19.50 5.83 0.23
C VAL A 137 -20.08 6.18 -1.15
N THR A 138 -19.59 7.24 -1.78
CA THR A 138 -20.04 7.66 -3.12
C THR A 138 -19.44 6.82 -4.26
N ARG A 139 -18.74 5.73 -3.97
CA ARG A 139 -18.37 4.70 -4.97
C ARG A 139 -19.42 3.62 -5.13
N GLN A 140 -20.40 3.54 -4.24
CA GLN A 140 -21.49 2.58 -4.36
C GLN A 140 -22.57 3.15 -5.29
N VAL A 141 -22.63 2.65 -6.53
CA VAL A 141 -23.60 3.08 -7.56
C VAL A 141 -24.58 1.96 -7.97
N GLY A 142 -24.24 0.72 -7.61
CA GLY A 142 -25.03 -0.52 -7.77
C GLY A 142 -24.22 -1.67 -7.18
N GLY A 143 -23.04 -1.88 -7.73
CA GLY A 143 -21.83 -2.36 -7.08
C GLY A 143 -20.89 -1.19 -6.72
N MET A 144 -19.58 -1.47 -6.68
CA MET A 144 -18.55 -0.49 -6.36
C MET A 144 -17.77 -0.09 -7.61
N GLN A 145 -17.62 1.22 -7.87
CA GLN A 145 -16.72 1.73 -8.91
C GLN A 145 -15.37 2.15 -8.32
N GLY A 146 -14.28 1.89 -9.03
CA GLY A 146 -12.92 2.17 -8.53
C GLY A 146 -12.57 3.66 -8.45
N ARG A 147 -13.25 4.48 -9.23
CA ARG A 147 -13.09 5.95 -9.29
C ARG A 147 -14.33 6.58 -9.92
N PRO A 148 -14.55 7.90 -9.74
CA PRO A 148 -15.73 8.58 -10.28
C PRO A 148 -15.92 8.39 -11.79
N ASN A 149 -17.18 8.27 -12.23
CA ASN A 149 -17.58 8.18 -13.64
C ASN A 149 -16.96 6.99 -14.42
N LYS A 150 -16.69 5.88 -13.72
CA LYS A 150 -16.24 4.62 -14.32
C LYS A 150 -17.21 3.50 -13.96
N ASP A 151 -17.15 2.43 -14.75
CA ASP A 151 -17.98 1.27 -14.51
C ASP A 151 -17.64 0.60 -13.16
N GLU A 152 -18.64 -0.07 -12.61
CA GLU A 152 -18.48 -0.91 -11.42
C GLU A 152 -17.65 -2.16 -11.71
N ASP A 153 -16.91 -2.63 -10.71
CA ASP A 153 -16.15 -3.88 -10.78
C ASP A 153 -16.17 -4.57 -9.41
N THR A 154 -16.45 -5.87 -9.43
CA THR A 154 -16.49 -6.74 -8.24
C THR A 154 -15.24 -6.69 -7.37
N CYS A 155 -14.06 -6.42 -7.92
CA CYS A 155 -12.84 -6.35 -7.10
C CYS A 155 -12.88 -5.18 -6.10
N TYR A 156 -13.64 -4.11 -6.39
CA TYR A 156 -13.80 -2.98 -5.48
C TYR A 156 -14.69 -3.29 -4.27
N SER A 157 -15.39 -4.42 -4.25
CA SER A 157 -16.00 -4.92 -3.02
C SER A 157 -14.96 -5.20 -1.92
N TYR A 158 -13.70 -5.47 -2.28
CA TYR A 158 -12.59 -5.58 -1.33
C TYR A 158 -11.80 -4.28 -1.20
N TRP A 159 -11.49 -3.61 -2.32
CA TRP A 159 -10.64 -2.41 -2.27
C TRP A 159 -11.35 -1.16 -1.70
N ILE A 160 -12.68 -1.13 -1.64
CA ILE A 160 -13.45 0.00 -1.11
C ILE A 160 -14.38 -0.43 0.04
N GLY A 161 -15.00 -1.62 -0.08
CA GLY A 161 -15.97 -2.14 0.90
C GLY A 161 -15.41 -2.35 2.29
#